data_AF-A0A9N9HHH4-F1
#
_entry.id   AF-A0A9N9HHH4-F1
#
_cell.length_a   1.000
_cell.length_b   1.000
_cell.length_c   1.000
_cell.angle_alpha   90.00
_cell.angle_beta   90.00
_cell.angle_gamma   90.00
#
_symmetry.space_group_name_H-M   'P 1'
#
loop_
_entity.id
_entity.type
_entity.pdbx_description
1 polymer ?
#
loop_
_entity_poly.entity_id
_entity_poly.type
_entity_poly.pdbx_seq_one_letter_code
_entity_poly.pdbx_strand_id
1 'polypeptide(L)'
;MRLWFSPPESQCIAYALHTGYDFPISLQRRLFDLNISLTQIQHSDLPSSRGLNTFKSINKRLFEYLTPLIKPKPANMPISYLNSKIFHIIGYPIDVSRYITDILRLRDKQLPPPIFIWEPTPECASGEYMQSWIEAMKLVDIISPNHEEIAAVLGLISEDYKKNEHLLEMLRHMADKLLEHQIGSHGKGCVIIRASRKGCLVATKERKEIIPAYWEPLEDGNENPSVMDVTGAGNSFCGGLMVGLLKSNYDIFKATLYGIISASFTIEQIGVPIFKINEQGVETWNSGDNPQSRLQNLKLRIENTLNINEL
;
A
#
# COMPACT_ATOMS: atom_id res chain seq x y z
N MET A 1 -6.95 1.07 -5.66
CA MET A 1 -8.30 0.47 -5.54
C MET A 1 -9.24 0.92 -6.65
N ARG A 2 -9.69 2.19 -6.68
CA ARG A 2 -10.74 2.66 -7.61
C ARG A 2 -10.42 2.50 -9.10
N LEU A 3 -9.14 2.58 -9.47
CA LEU A 3 -8.68 2.33 -10.84
C LEU A 3 -9.05 0.94 -11.40
N TRP A 4 -9.34 -0.04 -10.54
CA TRP A 4 -9.68 -1.41 -10.94
C TRP A 4 -11.18 -1.74 -10.90
N PHE A 5 -11.99 -0.84 -10.34
CA PHE A 5 -13.42 -1.04 -10.13
C PHE A 5 -14.15 0.21 -10.61
N SER A 6 -14.75 0.16 -11.79
CA SER A 6 -15.65 1.21 -12.29
C SER A 6 -17.04 1.08 -11.64
N PRO A 7 -17.91 2.10 -11.72
CA PRO A 7 -19.27 1.98 -11.22
C PRO A 7 -20.04 0.91 -12.02
N PRO A 8 -20.88 0.10 -11.37
CA PRO A 8 -21.23 0.14 -9.94
C PRO A 8 -20.27 -0.61 -9.01
N GLU A 9 -19.29 -1.35 -9.54
CA GLU A 9 -18.34 -2.16 -8.74
C GLU A 9 -17.53 -1.32 -7.75
N SER A 10 -17.25 -0.05 -8.05
CA SER A 10 -16.57 0.90 -7.17
C SER A 10 -17.19 1.00 -5.77
N GLN A 11 -18.48 0.70 -5.64
CA GLN A 11 -19.20 0.67 -4.36
C GLN A 11 -18.71 -0.42 -3.41
N CYS A 12 -17.94 -1.41 -3.88
CA CYS A 12 -17.30 -2.38 -2.99
C CYS A 12 -16.12 -1.81 -2.19
N ILE A 13 -15.66 -0.59 -2.53
CA ILE A 13 -14.58 0.11 -1.82
C ILE A 13 -15.22 0.96 -0.73
N ALA A 14 -14.97 0.61 0.53
CA ALA A 14 -15.44 1.35 1.69
C ALA A 14 -14.39 2.35 2.18
N TYR A 15 -14.79 3.61 2.38
CA TYR A 15 -13.95 4.65 2.96
C TYR A 15 -14.74 5.49 3.98
N ALA A 16 -14.26 5.52 5.22
CA ALA A 16 -14.78 6.38 6.27
C ALA A 16 -13.90 7.64 6.34
N LEU A 17 -14.38 8.74 5.77
CA LEU A 17 -13.66 10.02 5.70
C LEU A 17 -13.89 10.82 6.98
N HIS A 18 -12.84 10.98 7.79
CA HIS A 18 -12.85 11.87 8.94
C HIS A 18 -12.50 13.30 8.52
N THR A 19 -13.39 14.26 8.79
CA THR A 19 -13.22 15.67 8.41
C THR A 19 -13.34 16.59 9.62
N GLY A 20 -12.52 17.63 9.71
CA GLY A 20 -12.74 18.70 10.68
C GLY A 20 -13.72 19.76 10.18
N TYR A 21 -13.88 20.83 10.95
CA TYR A 21 -14.78 21.94 10.60
C TYR A 21 -14.34 22.74 9.36
N ASP A 22 -13.09 22.61 8.93
CA ASP A 22 -12.46 23.36 7.85
C ASP A 22 -12.17 22.51 6.58
N PHE A 23 -12.81 21.35 6.44
CA PHE A 23 -12.51 20.43 5.34
C PHE A 23 -12.88 21.03 3.97
N PRO A 24 -11.97 21.05 2.98
CA PRO A 24 -12.23 21.72 1.71
C PRO A 24 -13.35 21.07 0.89
N ILE A 25 -14.39 21.85 0.54
CA ILE A 25 -15.53 21.39 -0.27
C ILE A 25 -15.07 20.83 -1.63
N SER A 26 -14.02 21.40 -2.24
CA SER A 26 -13.49 20.92 -3.51
C SER A 26 -12.93 19.49 -3.41
N LEU A 27 -12.27 19.15 -2.30
CA LEU A 27 -11.78 17.79 -2.05
C LEU A 27 -12.92 16.83 -1.73
N GLN A 28 -13.91 17.30 -0.98
CA GLN A 28 -15.12 16.53 -0.68
C GLN A 28 -15.84 16.11 -1.98
N ARG A 29 -16.04 17.04 -2.92
CA ARG A 29 -16.62 16.76 -4.24
C ARG A 29 -15.81 15.71 -5.01
N ARG A 30 -14.48 15.90 -5.10
CA ARG A 30 -13.60 14.92 -5.77
C ARG A 30 -13.70 13.52 -5.18
N LEU A 31 -13.89 13.39 -3.86
CA LEU A 31 -14.08 12.09 -3.21
C LEU A 31 -15.45 11.48 -3.54
N PHE A 32 -16.51 12.28 -3.60
CA PHE A 32 -17.84 11.82 -4.04
C PHE A 32 -17.83 11.34 -5.50
N ASP A 33 -17.10 12.05 -6.37
CA ASP A 33 -16.98 11.71 -7.79
C ASP A 33 -16.34 10.33 -8.01
N LEU A 34 -15.55 9.83 -7.06
CA LEU A 34 -15.01 8.46 -7.12
C LEU A 34 -16.11 7.39 -7.07
N ASN A 35 -17.34 7.72 -6.66
CA ASN A 35 -18.48 6.79 -6.61
C ASN A 35 -18.14 5.49 -5.83
N ILE A 36 -17.46 5.65 -4.71
CA ILE A 36 -17.17 4.56 -3.75
C ILE A 36 -18.20 4.59 -2.61
N SER A 37 -18.22 3.55 -1.77
CA SER A 37 -18.96 3.61 -0.51
C SER A 37 -18.25 4.56 0.45
N LEU A 38 -18.69 5.82 0.46
CA LEU A 38 -18.10 6.91 1.23
C LEU A 38 -19.03 7.32 2.38
N THR A 39 -18.53 7.24 3.61
CA THR A 39 -19.21 7.79 4.80
C THR A 39 -18.35 8.90 5.37
N GLN A 40 -18.91 10.10 5.51
CA GLN A 40 -18.22 11.22 6.14
C GLN A 40 -18.55 11.29 7.64
N ILE A 41 -17.50 11.40 8.46
CA ILE A 41 -17.59 11.57 9.91
C ILE A 41 -16.99 12.94 10.24
N GLN A 42 -17.84 13.92 10.49
CA GLN A 42 -17.44 15.29 10.78
C GLN A 42 -17.16 15.51 12.28
N HIS A 43 -16.03 16.13 12.58
CA HIS A 43 -15.60 16.54 13.91
C HIS A 43 -15.73 18.06 13.99
N SER A 44 -16.73 18.55 14.73
CA SER A 44 -17.03 19.98 14.82
C SER A 44 -16.04 20.77 15.69
N ASP A 45 -15.32 20.06 16.55
CA ASP A 45 -14.39 20.58 17.56
C ASP A 45 -12.92 20.50 17.14
N LEU A 46 -12.62 19.86 16.00
CA LEU A 46 -11.26 19.66 15.51
C LEU A 46 -11.08 20.21 14.09
N PRO A 47 -9.91 20.78 13.76
CA PRO A 47 -9.55 21.05 12.38
C PRO A 47 -9.28 19.73 11.65
N SER A 48 -9.40 19.75 10.32
CA SER A 48 -9.05 18.62 9.47
C SER A 48 -7.55 18.33 9.58
N SER A 49 -7.18 17.06 9.57
CA SER A 49 -5.76 16.67 9.57
C SER A 49 -5.07 17.15 8.29
N ARG A 50 -3.97 17.89 8.46
CA ARG A 50 -3.15 18.47 7.40
C ARG A 50 -1.72 17.98 7.55
N GLY A 51 -1.14 17.52 6.46
CA GLY A 51 0.27 17.14 6.38
C GLY A 51 1.01 18.03 5.39
N LEU A 52 2.20 18.49 5.77
CA LEU A 52 3.11 19.23 4.90
C LEU A 52 4.14 18.26 4.31
N ASN A 53 4.16 18.17 2.98
CA ASN A 53 5.26 17.52 2.26
C ASN A 53 6.24 18.58 1.78
N THR A 54 7.46 18.55 2.29
CA THR A 54 8.55 19.44 1.85
C THR A 54 9.52 18.64 0.99
N PHE A 55 9.60 19.00 -0.29
CA PHE A 55 10.52 18.39 -1.25
C PHE A 55 11.86 19.13 -1.22
N LYS A 56 12.89 18.48 -0.69
CA LYS A 56 14.26 19.02 -0.64
C LYS A 56 15.05 18.70 -1.92
N SER A 57 14.76 17.56 -2.54
CA SER A 57 15.27 17.13 -3.85
C SER A 57 14.31 16.06 -4.42
N ILE A 58 14.55 15.60 -5.66
CA ILE A 58 13.74 14.56 -6.34
C ILE A 58 13.50 13.33 -5.44
N ASN A 59 14.50 12.95 -4.62
CA ASN A 59 14.44 11.74 -3.79
C ASN A 59 14.38 12.02 -2.27
N LYS A 60 14.27 13.29 -1.85
CA LYS A 60 14.27 13.63 -0.42
C LYS A 60 13.04 14.46 -0.05
N ARG A 61 12.11 13.81 0.63
CA ARG A 61 10.86 14.40 1.12
C ARG A 61 10.84 14.36 2.64
N LEU A 62 10.48 15.48 3.27
CA LEU A 62 10.10 15.53 4.68
C LEU A 62 8.59 15.63 4.79
N PHE A 63 8.04 14.99 5.82
CA PHE A 63 6.62 15.04 6.13
C PHE A 63 6.43 15.45 7.59
N GLU A 64 5.51 16.37 7.83
CA GLU A 64 5.07 16.73 9.18
C GLU A 64 3.57 16.99 9.23
N TYR A 65 2.93 16.68 10.35
CA TYR A 65 1.54 17.04 10.59
C TYR A 65 1.44 18.49 11.07
N LEU A 66 0.65 19.30 10.37
CA LEU A 66 0.37 20.70 10.74
C LEU A 66 -0.80 20.83 11.71
N THR A 67 -1.66 19.82 11.79
CA THR A 67 -2.80 19.76 12.70
C THR A 67 -2.87 18.36 13.33
N PRO A 68 -3.54 18.22 14.49
CA PRO A 68 -3.69 16.92 15.14
C PRO A 68 -4.27 15.85 14.20
N LEU A 69 -3.73 14.64 14.30
CA LEU A 69 -4.23 13.50 13.54
C LEU A 69 -5.57 13.03 14.13
N ILE A 70 -6.63 13.04 13.32
CA ILE A 70 -7.91 12.44 13.68
C ILE A 70 -7.79 10.93 13.48
N LYS A 71 -7.55 10.20 14.57
CA LYS A 71 -7.44 8.73 14.51
C LYS A 71 -8.82 8.10 14.29
N PRO A 72 -8.99 7.22 13.28
CA PRO A 72 -10.23 6.50 13.09
C PRO A 72 -10.48 5.54 14.26
N LYS A 73 -11.74 5.26 14.55
CA LYS A 73 -12.16 4.25 15.52
C LYS A 73 -13.09 3.27 14.81
N PRO A 74 -12.81 1.95 14.80
CA PRO A 74 -13.71 0.98 14.17
C PRO A 74 -15.15 1.08 14.67
N ALA A 75 -15.36 1.41 15.96
CA ALA A 75 -16.68 1.64 16.54
C ALA A 75 -17.48 2.79 15.90
N ASN A 76 -16.82 3.73 15.22
CA ASN A 76 -17.48 4.85 14.54
C ASN A 76 -17.78 4.52 13.06
N MET A 77 -17.36 3.35 12.57
CA MET A 77 -17.58 2.95 11.18
C MET A 77 -18.94 2.25 11.02
N PRO A 78 -19.59 2.36 9.84
CA PRO A 78 -20.75 1.54 9.53
C PRO A 78 -20.46 0.05 9.67
N ILE A 79 -21.43 -0.73 10.16
CA ILE A 79 -21.27 -2.19 10.31
C ILE A 79 -20.93 -2.89 8.99
N SER A 80 -21.47 -2.37 7.88
CA SER A 80 -21.15 -2.87 6.52
C SER A 80 -19.65 -2.74 6.20
N TYR A 81 -18.95 -1.75 6.75
CA TYR A 81 -17.52 -1.56 6.52
C TYR A 81 -16.70 -2.52 7.38
N LEU A 82 -17.14 -2.79 8.62
CA LEU A 82 -16.52 -3.78 9.51
C LEU A 82 -16.65 -5.22 8.97
N ASN A 83 -17.63 -5.44 8.10
CA ASN A 83 -17.88 -6.70 7.40
C ASN A 83 -17.08 -6.83 6.08
N SER A 84 -16.15 -5.91 5.79
CA SER A 84 -15.27 -5.99 4.63
C SER A 84 -14.39 -7.25 4.65
N LYS A 85 -14.03 -7.72 3.45
CA LYS A 85 -13.18 -8.91 3.25
C LYS A 85 -11.70 -8.63 3.50
N ILE A 86 -11.25 -7.41 3.22
CA ILE A 86 -9.83 -7.03 3.30
C ILE A 86 -9.74 -5.63 3.91
N PHE A 87 -8.81 -5.45 4.84
CA PHE A 87 -8.50 -4.17 5.47
C PHE A 87 -7.04 -3.80 5.22
N HIS A 88 -6.79 -2.55 4.87
CA HIS A 88 -5.46 -1.95 4.85
C HIS A 88 -5.33 -1.00 6.03
N ILE A 89 -4.34 -1.24 6.88
CA ILE A 89 -4.07 -0.47 8.09
C ILE A 89 -2.69 0.15 7.96
N ILE A 90 -2.62 1.47 8.04
CA ILE A 90 -1.37 2.23 8.09
C ILE A 90 -1.19 2.69 9.53
N GLY A 91 -0.04 2.40 10.14
CA GLY A 91 0.24 2.93 11.48
C GLY A 91 1.23 2.13 12.31
N TYR A 92 1.31 2.53 13.56
CA TYR A 92 2.14 1.90 14.58
C TYR A 92 1.65 0.49 14.92
N PRO A 93 2.55 -0.42 15.32
CA PRO A 93 2.19 -1.80 15.66
C PRO A 93 1.08 -1.88 16.73
N ILE A 94 1.13 -1.01 17.75
CA ILE A 94 0.12 -1.00 18.81
C ILE A 94 -1.27 -0.55 18.32
N ASP A 95 -1.30 0.42 17.40
CA ASP A 95 -2.55 0.92 16.82
C ASP A 95 -3.17 -0.15 15.92
N VAL A 96 -2.35 -0.89 15.16
CA VAL A 96 -2.76 -2.02 14.32
C VAL A 96 -3.42 -3.12 15.17
N SER A 97 -2.75 -3.56 16.23
CA SER A 97 -3.30 -4.59 17.13
C SER A 97 -4.64 -4.17 17.73
N ARG A 98 -4.76 -2.89 18.13
CA ARG A 98 -6.02 -2.34 18.66
C ARG A 98 -7.11 -2.34 17.59
N TYR A 99 -6.84 -1.83 16.39
CA TYR A 99 -7.84 -1.77 15.32
C TYR A 99 -8.31 -3.15 14.90
N ILE A 100 -7.41 -4.12 14.76
CA ILE A 100 -7.77 -5.51 14.42
C ILE A 100 -8.65 -6.11 15.51
N THR A 101 -8.28 -5.94 16.79
CA THR A 101 -9.07 -6.43 17.91
C THR A 101 -10.48 -5.84 17.91
N ASP A 102 -10.60 -4.53 17.68
CA ASP A 102 -11.89 -3.84 17.63
C ASP A 102 -12.73 -4.27 16.42
N ILE A 103 -12.14 -4.36 15.23
CA ILE A 103 -12.82 -4.84 14.01
C ILE A 103 -13.33 -6.26 14.24
N LEU A 104 -12.47 -7.16 14.71
CA LEU A 104 -12.85 -8.55 14.97
C LEU A 104 -13.93 -8.65 16.04
N ARG A 105 -13.89 -7.81 17.07
CA ARG A 105 -14.92 -7.76 18.12
C ARG A 105 -16.28 -7.32 17.58
N LEU A 106 -16.32 -6.28 16.74
CA LEU A 106 -17.53 -5.58 16.32
C LEU A 106 -18.18 -6.12 15.04
N ARG A 107 -17.41 -6.78 14.16
CA ARG A 107 -17.92 -7.36 12.91
C ARG A 107 -18.89 -8.52 13.15
N ASP A 108 -19.66 -8.85 12.12
CA ASP A 108 -20.47 -10.07 12.09
C ASP A 108 -19.56 -11.31 12.18
N LYS A 109 -19.86 -12.16 13.18
CA LYS A 109 -19.11 -13.38 13.50
C LYS A 109 -19.41 -14.54 12.57
N GLN A 110 -20.47 -14.46 11.78
CA GLN A 110 -20.84 -15.47 10.78
C GLN A 110 -20.02 -15.33 9.49
N LEU A 111 -19.39 -14.18 9.27
CA LEU A 111 -18.57 -13.94 8.09
C LEU A 111 -17.21 -14.64 8.20
N PRO A 112 -16.62 -15.08 7.07
CA PRO A 112 -15.26 -15.59 7.05
C PRO A 112 -14.27 -14.59 7.64
N PRO A 113 -13.15 -15.04 8.25
CA PRO A 113 -12.11 -14.15 8.72
C PRO A 113 -11.66 -13.17 7.61
N PRO A 114 -11.52 -11.87 7.92
CA PRO A 114 -11.00 -10.91 6.96
C PRO A 114 -9.48 -11.07 6.80
N ILE A 115 -8.97 -10.51 5.71
CA ILE A 115 -7.54 -10.34 5.49
C ILE A 115 -7.09 -8.97 5.99
N PHE A 116 -6.03 -8.92 6.78
CA PHE A 116 -5.40 -7.68 7.23
C PHE A 116 -4.05 -7.46 6.55
N ILE A 117 -3.91 -6.29 5.92
CA ILE A 117 -2.66 -5.79 5.34
C ILE A 117 -2.18 -4.65 6.22
N TRP A 118 -0.97 -4.76 6.77
CA TRP A 118 -0.35 -3.70 7.55
C TRP A 118 0.80 -3.04 6.80
N GLU A 119 0.69 -1.72 6.63
CA GLU A 119 1.76 -0.83 6.19
C GLU A 119 2.30 -0.06 7.41
N PRO A 120 3.54 -0.35 7.88
CA PRO A 120 4.14 0.40 8.96
C PRO A 120 4.45 1.83 8.54
N THR A 121 4.56 2.74 9.51
CA THR A 121 4.96 4.12 9.24
C THR A 121 6.44 4.33 9.57
N PRO A 122 7.10 5.32 8.95
CA PRO A 122 8.52 5.58 9.20
C PRO A 122 8.85 5.84 10.67
N GLU A 123 7.91 6.38 11.45
CA GLU A 123 8.12 6.69 12.86
C GLU A 123 8.21 5.45 13.77
N CYS A 124 7.79 4.28 13.30
CA CYS A 124 7.99 3.00 13.99
C CYS A 124 9.12 2.14 13.38
N ALA A 125 9.96 2.74 12.53
CA ALA A 125 11.10 2.08 11.90
C ALA A 125 12.37 2.19 12.76
N SER A 126 12.41 1.45 13.88
CA SER A 126 13.58 1.37 14.76
C SER A 126 13.58 0.01 15.47
N GLY A 127 14.77 -0.51 15.79
CA GLY A 127 14.93 -1.77 16.52
C GLY A 127 14.23 -1.79 17.89
N GLU A 128 14.00 -0.62 18.50
CA GLU A 128 13.21 -0.47 19.74
C GLU A 128 11.77 -0.99 19.59
N TYR A 129 11.21 -0.95 18.38
CA TYR A 129 9.85 -1.41 18.11
C TYR A 129 9.75 -2.88 17.72
N MET A 130 10.87 -3.62 17.60
CA MET A 130 10.88 -4.98 17.05
C MET A 130 9.91 -5.92 17.80
N GLN A 131 9.86 -5.88 19.13
CA GLN A 131 8.92 -6.71 19.88
C GLN A 131 7.46 -6.37 19.56
N SER A 132 7.14 -5.07 19.44
CA SER A 132 5.79 -4.65 19.07
C SER A 132 5.43 -5.02 17.64
N TRP A 133 6.40 -5.02 16.71
CA TRP A 133 6.23 -5.54 15.36
C TRP A 133 5.90 -7.03 15.39
N ILE A 134 6.65 -7.84 16.13
CA ILE A 134 6.40 -9.28 16.27
C ILE A 134 4.99 -9.56 16.79
N GLU A 135 4.50 -8.80 17.77
CA GLU A 135 3.14 -8.98 18.28
C GLU A 135 2.07 -8.56 17.25
N ALA A 136 2.26 -7.46 16.54
CA ALA A 136 1.33 -7.04 15.49
C ALA A 136 1.33 -8.00 14.28
N MET A 137 2.49 -8.56 13.91
CA MET A 137 2.66 -9.53 12.82
C MET A 137 1.79 -10.78 13.01
N LYS A 138 1.60 -11.24 14.25
CA LYS A 138 0.72 -12.37 14.57
C LYS A 138 -0.74 -12.14 14.20
N LEU A 139 -1.15 -10.87 14.08
CA LEU A 139 -2.55 -10.47 13.86
C LEU A 139 -2.86 -10.14 12.40
N VAL A 140 -1.84 -9.99 11.55
CA VAL A 140 -1.99 -9.58 10.14
C VAL A 140 -1.63 -10.71 9.19
N ASP A 141 -2.27 -10.76 8.04
CA ASP A 141 -1.98 -11.75 7.00
C ASP A 141 -0.82 -11.30 6.11
N ILE A 142 -0.67 -9.99 5.92
CA ILE A 142 0.36 -9.40 5.07
C ILE A 142 0.97 -8.19 5.77
N ILE A 143 2.30 -8.16 5.89
CA ILE A 143 3.04 -6.96 6.28
C ILE A 143 3.76 -6.39 5.06
N SER A 144 3.62 -5.09 4.79
CA SER A 144 4.23 -4.42 3.63
C SER A 144 5.07 -3.20 3.99
N PRO A 145 6.23 -3.39 4.65
CA PRO A 145 7.16 -2.30 4.91
C PRO A 145 7.84 -1.86 3.61
N ASN A 146 8.37 -0.65 3.60
CA ASN A 146 9.41 -0.29 2.66
C ASN A 146 10.77 -0.83 3.13
N HIS A 147 11.72 -0.98 2.21
CA HIS A 147 13.06 -1.51 2.52
C HIS A 147 13.83 -0.74 3.60
N GLU A 148 13.70 0.60 3.67
CA GLU A 148 14.36 1.43 4.68
C GLU A 148 13.76 1.20 6.06
N GLU A 149 12.43 1.07 6.14
CA GLU A 149 11.73 0.79 7.39
C GLU A 149 12.21 -0.53 8.00
N ILE A 150 12.30 -1.59 7.20
CA ILE A 150 12.72 -2.89 7.70
C ILE A 150 14.23 -2.95 7.98
N ALA A 151 15.06 -2.30 7.16
CA ALA A 151 16.49 -2.17 7.44
C ALA A 151 16.73 -1.47 8.78
N ALA A 152 15.97 -0.41 9.09
CA ALA A 152 16.06 0.31 10.36
C ALA A 152 15.64 -0.58 11.55
N VAL A 153 14.53 -1.30 11.42
CA VAL A 153 14.02 -2.21 12.47
C VAL A 153 15.00 -3.34 12.76
N LEU A 154 15.66 -3.88 11.74
CA LEU A 154 16.64 -4.95 11.88
C LEU A 154 18.05 -4.47 12.24
N GLY A 155 18.28 -3.15 12.33
CA GLY A 155 19.61 -2.59 12.59
C GLY A 155 20.60 -2.81 11.44
N LEU A 156 20.11 -2.92 10.20
CA LEU A 156 20.88 -3.23 8.99
C LEU A 156 21.25 -2.01 8.15
N ILE A 157 21.05 -0.79 8.66
CA ILE A 157 21.46 0.43 7.98
C ILE A 157 22.99 0.54 8.04
N SER A 158 23.66 0.04 6.99
CA SER A 158 25.11 0.14 6.77
C SER A 158 25.46 1.15 5.67
N GLU A 159 26.75 1.44 5.46
CA GLU A 159 27.19 2.21 4.29
C GLU A 159 26.88 1.50 2.97
N ASP A 160 26.96 0.17 2.94
CA ASP A 160 26.63 -0.64 1.75
C ASP A 160 25.13 -0.59 1.45
N TYR A 161 24.28 -0.60 2.48
CA TYR A 161 22.85 -0.38 2.35
C TYR A 161 22.55 0.96 1.69
N LYS A 162 23.23 2.04 2.13
CA LYS A 162 23.06 3.38 1.57
C LYS A 162 23.49 3.48 0.10
N LYS A 163 24.46 2.67 -0.33
CA LYS A 163 24.90 2.59 -1.72
C LYS A 163 23.98 1.75 -2.60
N ASN A 164 23.02 1.03 -2.03
CA ASN A 164 22.15 0.06 -2.72
C ASN A 164 22.93 -1.07 -3.43
N GLU A 165 24.18 -1.32 -3.04
CA GLU A 165 24.93 -2.49 -3.48
C GLU A 165 24.26 -3.74 -2.90
N HIS A 166 24.08 -4.79 -3.70
CA HIS A 166 23.46 -6.05 -3.25
C HIS A 166 22.03 -5.94 -2.69
N LEU A 167 21.29 -4.86 -2.98
CA LEU A 167 19.97 -4.62 -2.40
C LEU A 167 19.00 -5.81 -2.56
N LEU A 168 19.04 -6.55 -3.68
CA LEU A 168 18.17 -7.71 -3.88
C LEU A 168 18.45 -8.86 -2.88
N GLU A 169 19.73 -9.09 -2.56
CA GLU A 169 20.15 -10.07 -1.55
C GLU A 169 19.76 -9.59 -0.15
N MET A 170 19.92 -8.30 0.11
CA MET A 170 19.47 -7.68 1.37
C MET A 170 17.96 -7.79 1.55
N LEU A 171 17.15 -7.54 0.52
CA LEU A 171 15.70 -7.74 0.58
C LEU A 171 15.36 -9.17 0.99
N ARG A 172 16.02 -10.16 0.37
CA ARG A 172 15.80 -11.58 0.70
C ARG A 172 16.15 -11.87 2.15
N HIS A 173 17.29 -11.37 2.62
CA HIS A 173 17.72 -11.51 4.01
C HIS A 173 16.75 -10.86 5.00
N MET A 174 16.27 -9.65 4.72
CA MET A 174 15.30 -8.94 5.57
C MET A 174 13.95 -9.68 5.63
N ALA A 175 13.50 -10.25 4.50
CA ALA A 175 12.29 -11.07 4.49
C ALA A 175 12.47 -12.36 5.29
N ASP A 176 13.64 -13.01 5.21
CA ASP A 176 13.96 -14.18 6.03
C ASP A 176 13.87 -13.86 7.52
N LYS A 177 14.44 -12.73 7.95
CA LYS A 177 14.36 -12.30 9.34
C LYS A 177 12.94 -12.04 9.83
N LEU A 178 12.06 -11.51 8.99
CA LEU A 178 10.65 -11.37 9.33
C LEU A 178 9.93 -12.72 9.38
N LEU A 179 10.25 -13.64 8.46
CA LEU A 179 9.62 -14.96 8.37
C LEU A 179 10.09 -15.96 9.43
N GLU A 180 11.19 -15.67 10.14
CA GLU A 180 11.57 -16.34 11.40
C GLU A 180 10.47 -16.18 12.49
N HIS A 181 9.67 -15.11 12.39
CA HIS A 181 8.56 -14.84 13.30
C HIS A 181 7.21 -15.28 12.71
N GLN A 182 6.23 -15.50 13.59
CA GLN A 182 4.87 -15.83 13.17
C GLN A 182 4.20 -14.61 12.52
N ILE A 183 3.74 -14.80 11.29
CA ILE A 183 2.87 -13.85 10.58
C ILE A 183 1.49 -14.48 10.38
N GLY A 184 0.46 -13.79 10.85
CA GLY A 184 -0.92 -14.24 10.83
C GLY A 184 -1.25 -15.28 11.91
N SER A 185 -2.54 -15.48 12.14
CA SER A 185 -3.07 -16.38 13.19
C SER A 185 -2.61 -17.83 13.07
N HIS A 186 -2.26 -18.26 11.86
CA HIS A 186 -1.80 -19.62 11.55
C HIS A 186 -0.33 -19.69 11.08
N GLY A 187 0.42 -18.59 11.16
CA GLY A 187 1.83 -18.56 10.76
C GLY A 187 2.07 -18.77 9.26
N LYS A 188 1.06 -18.50 8.42
CA LYS A 188 1.06 -18.61 6.95
C LYS A 188 1.01 -17.25 6.25
N GLY A 189 1.22 -16.16 6.99
CA GLY A 189 1.23 -14.82 6.44
C GLY A 189 2.41 -14.55 5.50
N CYS A 190 2.38 -13.39 4.86
CA CYS A 190 3.32 -12.98 3.83
C CYS A 190 4.01 -11.65 4.19
N VAL A 191 5.24 -11.50 3.70
CA VAL A 191 6.01 -10.26 3.73
C VAL A 191 6.08 -9.70 2.31
N ILE A 192 5.77 -8.42 2.14
CA ILE A 192 6.03 -7.69 0.89
C ILE A 192 6.91 -6.47 1.17
N ILE A 193 8.21 -6.57 0.89
CA ILE A 193 9.14 -5.45 1.08
C ILE A 193 9.15 -4.59 -0.18
N ARG A 194 8.63 -3.36 -0.07
CA ARG A 194 8.60 -2.39 -1.17
C ARG A 194 9.97 -1.70 -1.30
N ALA A 195 10.56 -1.76 -2.50
CA ALA A 195 11.91 -1.32 -2.79
C ALA A 195 11.97 -0.21 -3.86
N SER A 196 11.01 0.72 -3.83
CA SER A 196 10.96 1.88 -4.74
C SER A 196 11.09 1.46 -6.22
N ARG A 197 11.96 2.11 -6.99
CA ARG A 197 12.28 1.80 -8.40
C ARG A 197 12.80 0.39 -8.67
N LYS A 198 13.16 -0.38 -7.64
CA LYS A 198 13.54 -1.81 -7.76
C LYS A 198 12.32 -2.74 -7.66
N GLY A 199 11.12 -2.20 -7.49
CA GLY A 199 9.90 -2.97 -7.37
C GLY A 199 9.68 -3.44 -5.94
N CYS A 200 9.48 -4.74 -5.74
CA CYS A 200 9.28 -5.32 -4.42
C CYS A 200 9.72 -6.78 -4.33
N LEU A 201 9.99 -7.24 -3.12
CA LEU A 201 10.12 -8.65 -2.80
C LEU A 201 8.82 -9.15 -2.16
N VAL A 202 8.25 -10.24 -2.68
CA VAL A 202 7.13 -10.95 -2.09
C VAL A 202 7.65 -12.26 -1.51
N ALA A 203 7.36 -12.54 -0.25
CA ALA A 203 7.90 -13.69 0.45
C ALA A 203 6.88 -14.38 1.36
N THR A 204 6.82 -15.70 1.25
CA THR A 204 6.14 -16.64 2.14
C THR A 204 7.20 -17.61 2.67
N LYS A 205 6.83 -18.54 3.56
CA LYS A 205 7.75 -19.57 4.03
C LYS A 205 8.21 -20.50 2.89
N GLU A 206 7.36 -20.68 1.88
CA GLU A 206 7.56 -21.63 0.79
C GLU A 206 8.17 -21.00 -0.47
N ARG A 207 7.92 -19.71 -0.71
CA ARG A 207 8.29 -19.03 -1.96
C ARG A 207 8.69 -17.58 -1.73
N LYS A 208 9.74 -17.12 -2.43
CA LYS A 208 10.15 -15.71 -2.50
C LYS A 208 10.41 -15.29 -3.94
N GLU A 209 9.90 -14.12 -4.32
CA GLU A 209 10.02 -13.59 -5.67
C GLU A 209 10.25 -12.09 -5.66
N ILE A 210 11.18 -11.64 -6.50
CA ILE A 210 11.40 -10.22 -6.76
C ILE A 210 10.58 -9.87 -7.98
N ILE A 211 9.74 -8.84 -7.85
CA ILE A 211 8.88 -8.37 -8.93
C ILE A 211 9.28 -6.92 -9.25
N PRO A 212 9.64 -6.61 -10.51
CA PRO A 212 10.15 -5.30 -10.89
C PRO A 212 9.07 -4.21 -10.78
N ALA A 213 9.50 -2.97 -10.62
CA ALA A 213 8.60 -1.82 -10.74
C ALA A 213 8.07 -1.72 -12.18
N TYR A 214 6.91 -1.11 -12.38
CA TYR A 214 6.41 -0.89 -13.75
C TYR A 214 7.30 0.10 -14.52
N TRP A 215 7.60 1.22 -13.88
CA TRP A 215 8.56 2.23 -14.36
C TRP A 215 9.92 1.91 -13.76
N GLU A 216 10.75 1.23 -14.55
CA GLU A 216 12.13 0.92 -14.19
C GLU A 216 13.04 2.09 -14.57
N PRO A 217 14.20 2.24 -13.87
CA PRO A 217 15.24 3.18 -14.29
C PRO A 217 15.63 2.97 -15.74
N LEU A 218 16.08 4.03 -16.39
CA LEU A 218 16.63 3.96 -17.74
C LEU A 218 17.95 3.17 -17.75
N GLU A 219 18.37 2.70 -18.92
CA GLU A 219 19.60 1.90 -19.09
C GLU A 219 20.86 2.64 -18.63
N ASP A 220 20.86 3.97 -18.72
CA ASP A 220 21.93 4.85 -18.25
C ASP A 220 21.92 5.07 -16.72
N GLY A 221 20.98 4.43 -16.00
CA GLY A 221 20.80 4.52 -14.56
C GLY A 221 19.97 5.72 -14.09
N ASN A 222 19.51 6.59 -14.99
CA ASN A 222 18.68 7.74 -14.65
C ASN A 222 17.25 7.31 -14.27
N GLU A 223 16.56 8.17 -13.52
CA GLU A 223 15.15 7.96 -13.17
C GLU A 223 14.28 7.98 -14.42
N ASN A 224 13.25 7.14 -14.43
CA ASN A 224 12.28 7.13 -15.51
C ASN A 224 11.51 8.47 -15.50
N PRO A 225 11.37 9.17 -16.64
CA PRO A 225 10.69 10.47 -16.68
C PRO A 225 9.20 10.39 -16.29
N SER A 226 8.61 9.19 -16.29
CA SER A 226 7.26 8.94 -15.80
C SER A 226 7.15 9.00 -14.27
N VAL A 227 8.27 9.05 -13.53
CA VAL A 227 8.30 9.14 -12.06
C VAL A 227 8.47 10.60 -11.66
N MET A 228 7.36 11.26 -11.31
CA MET A 228 7.31 12.67 -10.92
C MET A 228 7.24 12.89 -9.40
N ASP A 229 6.42 12.11 -8.68
CA ASP A 229 6.27 12.23 -7.21
C ASP A 229 5.94 10.88 -6.59
N VAL A 230 6.83 10.35 -5.74
CA VAL A 230 6.62 9.04 -5.10
C VAL A 230 5.60 9.06 -3.95
N THR A 231 5.04 10.22 -3.61
CA THR A 231 4.08 10.39 -2.52
C THR A 231 2.83 9.52 -2.72
N GLY A 232 2.55 8.67 -1.74
CA GLY A 232 1.37 7.80 -1.75
C GLY A 232 1.54 6.51 -2.57
N ALA A 233 2.70 6.27 -3.19
CA ALA A 233 2.97 5.04 -3.95
C ALA A 233 2.75 3.76 -3.12
N GLY A 234 3.21 3.76 -1.86
CA GLY A 234 3.00 2.65 -0.92
C GLY A 234 1.53 2.40 -0.59
N ASN A 235 0.75 3.46 -0.37
CA ASN A 235 -0.67 3.34 -0.07
C ASN A 235 -1.45 2.84 -1.30
N SER A 236 -1.12 3.38 -2.48
CA SER A 236 -1.69 2.91 -3.74
C SER A 236 -1.30 1.47 -4.06
N PHE A 237 -0.07 1.07 -3.74
CA PHE A 237 0.36 -0.33 -3.83
C PHE A 237 -0.51 -1.24 -2.98
N CYS A 238 -0.68 -0.93 -1.69
CA CYS A 238 -1.52 -1.74 -0.79
C CYS A 238 -2.98 -1.77 -1.26
N GLY A 239 -3.51 -0.65 -1.72
CA GLY A 239 -4.84 -0.60 -2.31
C GLY A 239 -4.97 -1.43 -3.59
N GLY A 240 -3.94 -1.46 -4.45
CA GLY A 240 -3.91 -2.34 -5.63
C GLY A 240 -3.84 -3.81 -5.25
N LEU A 241 -3.01 -4.13 -4.27
CA LEU A 241 -2.83 -5.46 -3.71
C LEU A 241 -4.16 -6.04 -3.19
N MET A 242 -4.97 -5.25 -2.49
CA MET A 242 -6.32 -5.66 -2.05
C MET A 242 -7.20 -6.09 -3.23
N VAL A 243 -7.19 -5.34 -4.32
CA VAL A 243 -7.95 -5.70 -5.53
C VAL A 243 -7.38 -6.96 -6.17
N GLY A 244 -6.05 -7.03 -6.24
CA GLY A 244 -5.32 -8.19 -6.74
C GLY A 244 -5.74 -9.47 -6.03
N LEU A 245 -5.78 -9.46 -4.69
CA LEU A 245 -6.21 -10.60 -3.89
C LEU A 245 -7.63 -11.06 -4.27
N LEU A 246 -8.57 -10.14 -4.47
CA LEU A 246 -9.92 -10.49 -4.87
C LEU A 246 -9.97 -11.05 -6.31
N LYS A 247 -9.21 -10.47 -7.23
CA LYS A 247 -9.21 -10.87 -8.66
C LYS A 247 -8.33 -12.09 -8.95
N SER A 248 -7.42 -12.46 -8.05
CA SER A 248 -6.48 -13.59 -8.21
C SER A 248 -6.82 -14.81 -7.36
N ASN A 249 -8.01 -14.86 -6.75
CA ASN A 249 -8.38 -15.88 -5.77
C ASN A 249 -7.36 -15.99 -4.63
N TYR A 250 -6.96 -14.83 -4.10
CA TYR A 250 -6.04 -14.67 -2.98
C TYR A 250 -4.60 -15.17 -3.23
N ASP A 251 -4.19 -15.30 -4.50
CA ASP A 251 -2.79 -15.52 -4.87
C ASP A 251 -1.98 -14.23 -4.68
N ILE A 252 -1.10 -14.24 -3.68
CA ILE A 252 -0.33 -13.07 -3.25
C ILE A 252 0.69 -12.58 -4.29
N PHE A 253 1.26 -13.49 -5.07
CA PHE A 253 2.25 -13.16 -6.11
C PHE A 253 1.55 -12.46 -7.27
N LYS A 254 0.41 -13.00 -7.72
CA LYS A 254 -0.43 -12.35 -8.73
C LYS A 254 -1.03 -11.04 -8.22
N ALA A 255 -1.46 -11.00 -6.96
CA ALA A 255 -2.06 -9.81 -6.36
C ALA A 255 -1.06 -8.64 -6.29
N THR A 256 0.21 -8.94 -6.04
CA THR A 256 1.28 -7.95 -6.00
C THR A 256 1.41 -7.17 -7.31
N LEU A 257 1.18 -7.81 -8.46
CA LEU A 257 1.19 -7.12 -9.75
C LEU A 257 0.17 -5.98 -9.81
N TYR A 258 -1.01 -6.15 -9.21
CA TYR A 258 -2.03 -5.09 -9.12
C TYR A 258 -1.57 -3.93 -8.22
N GLY A 259 -0.81 -4.24 -7.17
CA GLY A 259 -0.16 -3.24 -6.32
C GLY A 259 0.86 -2.42 -7.10
N ILE A 260 1.74 -3.07 -7.84
CA ILE A 260 2.78 -2.42 -8.67
C ILE A 260 2.13 -1.49 -9.71
N ILE A 261 1.10 -1.98 -10.41
CA ILE A 261 0.39 -1.15 -11.38
C ILE A 261 -0.33 0.02 -10.70
N SER A 262 -0.94 -0.17 -9.53
CA SER A 262 -1.61 0.94 -8.83
C SER A 262 -0.63 2.03 -8.37
N ALA A 263 0.56 1.63 -7.92
CA ALA A 263 1.63 2.57 -7.59
C ALA A 263 2.11 3.33 -8.82
N SER A 264 2.19 2.67 -10.00
CA SER A 264 2.72 3.30 -11.22
C SER A 264 1.87 4.48 -11.72
N PHE A 265 0.57 4.50 -11.48
CA PHE A 265 -0.26 5.68 -11.75
C PHE A 265 -0.05 6.80 -10.73
N THR A 266 0.22 6.45 -9.47
CA THR A 266 0.32 7.46 -8.40
C THR A 266 1.58 8.27 -8.54
N ILE A 267 2.66 7.66 -9.03
CA ILE A 267 3.95 8.32 -9.15
C ILE A 267 4.09 9.25 -10.36
N GLU A 268 3.12 9.24 -11.25
CA GLU A 268 3.14 9.99 -12.52
C GLU A 268 2.83 11.47 -12.40
N GLN A 269 2.46 11.96 -11.23
CA GLN A 269 2.10 13.36 -11.04
C GLN A 269 2.15 13.72 -9.57
N ILE A 270 2.17 15.02 -9.28
CA ILE A 270 1.99 15.52 -7.92
C ILE A 270 0.54 15.28 -7.49
N GLY A 271 0.39 14.58 -6.36
CA GLY A 271 -0.92 14.24 -5.79
C GLY A 271 -1.58 13.00 -6.43
N VAL A 272 -2.80 12.70 -6.00
CA VAL A 272 -3.49 11.45 -6.37
C VAL A 272 -3.86 11.39 -7.87
N PRO A 273 -3.92 10.19 -8.47
CA PRO A 273 -4.35 10.00 -9.85
C PRO A 273 -5.68 10.68 -10.15
N ILE A 274 -5.80 11.25 -11.35
CA ILE A 274 -7.00 11.94 -11.81
C ILE A 274 -7.75 11.04 -12.77
N PHE A 275 -9.00 10.73 -12.47
CA PHE A 275 -9.86 10.03 -13.42
C PHE A 275 -10.65 11.03 -14.28
N LYS A 276 -10.89 10.64 -15.53
CA LYS A 276 -11.76 11.36 -16.47
C LYS A 276 -12.61 10.34 -17.22
N ILE A 277 -13.73 10.80 -17.78
CA ILE A 277 -14.50 10.04 -18.76
C ILE A 277 -14.20 10.67 -20.11
N ASN A 278 -13.70 9.88 -21.05
CA ASN A 278 -13.41 10.36 -22.39
C ASN A 278 -14.69 10.47 -23.26
N GLU A 279 -14.55 10.95 -24.49
CA GLU A 279 -15.68 11.12 -25.42
C GLU A 279 -16.41 9.79 -25.74
N GLN A 280 -15.74 8.65 -25.56
CA GLN A 280 -16.33 7.32 -25.76
C GLN A 280 -16.99 6.76 -24.48
N GLY A 281 -17.07 7.52 -23.40
CA GLY A 281 -17.64 7.07 -22.13
C GLY A 281 -16.73 6.15 -21.31
N VAL A 282 -15.45 6.04 -21.68
CA VAL A 282 -14.47 5.17 -21.01
C VAL A 282 -13.74 5.96 -19.92
N GLU A 283 -13.64 5.36 -18.73
CA GLU A 283 -12.83 5.90 -17.64
C GLU A 283 -11.33 5.79 -17.97
N THR A 284 -10.63 6.92 -17.91
CA THR A 284 -9.18 7.00 -18.02
C THR A 284 -8.58 7.51 -16.72
N TRP A 285 -7.33 7.13 -16.45
CA TRP A 285 -6.59 7.55 -15.27
C TRP A 285 -5.27 8.17 -15.72
N ASN A 286 -5.05 9.42 -15.31
CA ASN A 286 -3.97 10.26 -15.83
C ASN A 286 -4.03 10.32 -17.38
N SER A 287 -2.87 10.31 -18.05
CA SER A 287 -2.73 10.43 -19.50
C SER A 287 -2.21 9.17 -20.19
N GLY A 288 -2.02 8.07 -19.46
CA GLY A 288 -1.37 6.85 -19.97
C GLY A 288 -2.31 5.67 -20.21
N ASP A 289 -1.72 4.50 -20.43
CA ASP A 289 -2.43 3.24 -20.62
C ASP A 289 -3.36 2.91 -19.46
N ASN A 290 -4.45 2.20 -19.75
CA ASN A 290 -5.36 1.69 -18.73
C ASN A 290 -4.68 0.62 -17.83
N PRO A 291 -5.18 0.38 -16.61
CA PRO A 291 -4.55 -0.54 -15.66
C PRO A 291 -4.40 -1.98 -16.16
N GLN A 292 -5.36 -2.50 -16.92
CA GLN A 292 -5.31 -3.86 -17.47
C GLN A 292 -4.19 -4.00 -18.50
N SER A 293 -4.02 -3.02 -19.39
CA SER A 293 -2.92 -3.01 -20.37
C SER A 293 -1.56 -2.98 -19.67
N ARG A 294 -1.39 -2.13 -18.64
CA ARG A 294 -0.14 -2.12 -17.85
C ARG A 294 0.13 -3.46 -17.17
N LEU A 295 -0.91 -4.10 -16.63
CA LEU A 295 -0.78 -5.41 -15.99
C LEU A 295 -0.35 -6.50 -16.99
N GLN A 296 -0.91 -6.50 -18.20
CA GLN A 296 -0.50 -7.42 -19.27
C GLN A 296 0.96 -7.17 -19.69
N ASN A 297 1.34 -5.91 -19.89
CA ASN A 297 2.71 -5.53 -20.25
C ASN A 297 3.72 -5.97 -19.18
N LEU A 298 3.38 -5.80 -17.89
CA LEU A 298 4.23 -6.24 -16.78
C LEU A 298 4.39 -7.76 -16.74
N LYS A 299 3.30 -8.51 -16.96
CA LYS A 299 3.36 -9.98 -17.00
C LYS A 299 4.25 -10.49 -18.13
N LEU A 300 4.06 -9.96 -19.34
CA LEU A 300 4.90 -10.30 -20.49
C LEU A 300 6.37 -10.00 -20.24
N ARG A 301 6.67 -8.87 -19.58
CA ARG A 301 8.05 -8.52 -19.19
C ARG A 301 8.64 -9.56 -18.25
N ILE A 302 7.91 -9.97 -17.21
CA ILE A 302 8.36 -10.97 -16.23
C ILE A 302 8.57 -12.33 -16.90
N GLU A 303 7.63 -12.77 -17.74
CA GLU A 303 7.74 -14.03 -18.49
C GLU A 303 8.98 -14.05 -19.40
N ASN A 304 9.25 -12.97 -20.10
CA ASN A 304 10.44 -12.84 -20.95
C ASN A 304 11.74 -12.89 -20.14
N THR A 305 11.79 -12.24 -18.98
CA THR A 305 12.97 -12.30 -18.10
C THR A 305 13.22 -13.69 -17.55
N LEU A 306 12.17 -14.45 -17.21
CA LEU A 306 12.30 -15.84 -16.76
C LEU A 306 12.87 -16.74 -17.87
N ASN A 307 12.34 -16.63 -19.08
CA ASN A 307 12.81 -17.43 -20.22
C ASN A 307 14.28 -17.16 -20.58
N ILE A 308 14.77 -15.93 -20.39
CA ILE A 308 16.19 -15.59 -20.63
C ILE A 308 17.11 -16.23 -19.58
N ASN A 309 16.66 -16.37 -18.33
CA ASN A 309 17.47 -16.93 -17.25
C ASN A 309 17.49 -18.48 -17.22
N GLU A 310 16.64 -19.13 -18.02
CA GLU A 310 16.58 -20.59 -18.16
C GLU A 310 17.41 -21.12 -19.35
N LEU A 311 17.97 -20.22 -20.19
CA LEU A 311 18.85 -20.52 -21.33
C LEU A 311 20.32 -20.33 -20.98
#